data_AF-X1GY84-F1
#
_entry.id   AF-X1GY84-F1
#
_cell.length_a   1.000
_cell.length_b   1.000
_cell.length_c   1.000
_cell.angle_alpha   90.00
_cell.angle_beta   90.00
_cell.angle_gamma   90.00
#
_symmetry.space_group_name_H-M   'P 1'
#
loop_
_entity.id
_entity.type
_entity.pdbx_description
1 polymer ?
#
loop_
_entity_poly.entity_id
_entity_poly.type
_entity_poly.pdbx_seq_one_letter_code
_entity_poly.pdbx_strand_id
1 'polypeptide(L)'
;MQAKDILGIDKDNMATLDNLESNRRFVDVAGIYQGDCIFVPLEDGDRSEALKKIGKKVIAVDLNPISRTAIWADITIVDNIVRALPEMIKITEELKKTEKDQLYEIMDGFNNQKNIQDVLDLIKDYIDAQKEDAFKTLQT
;
A
#
# COMPACT_ATOMS: atom_id res chain seq x y z
N MET A 1 22.05 -3.73 -6.76
CA MET A 1 22.14 -2.24 -6.73
C MET A 1 22.19 -1.80 -5.28
N GLN A 2 23.01 -0.81 -4.91
CA GLN A 2 22.97 -0.19 -3.58
C GLN A 2 22.12 1.07 -3.65
N ALA A 3 21.38 1.39 -2.58
CA ALA A 3 20.62 2.63 -2.49
C ALA A 3 21.57 3.83 -2.48
N LYS A 4 21.24 4.85 -3.29
CA LYS A 4 21.91 6.15 -3.30
C LYS A 4 20.88 7.14 -2.75
N ASP A 5 21.31 8.06 -1.89
CA ASP A 5 20.46 9.11 -1.29
C ASP A 5 19.37 8.60 -0.34
N ILE A 6 19.80 7.90 0.72
CA ILE A 6 18.90 7.43 1.79
C ILE A 6 18.47 8.61 2.67
N LEU A 7 17.21 9.01 2.56
CA LEU A 7 16.58 10.04 3.39
C LEU A 7 16.12 9.48 4.75
N GLY A 8 15.84 10.36 5.71
CA GLY A 8 15.33 9.96 7.03
C GLY A 8 16.42 9.53 8.02
N ILE A 9 17.69 9.78 7.70
CA ILE A 9 18.84 9.48 8.57
C ILE A 9 19.39 10.72 9.28
N ASP A 10 19.26 11.90 8.66
CA ASP A 10 19.79 13.15 9.17
C ASP A 10 18.74 13.84 10.06
N LYS A 11 19.04 13.91 11.37
CA LYS A 11 18.12 14.47 12.37
C LYS A 11 17.90 15.97 12.19
N ASP A 12 18.83 16.67 11.57
CA ASP A 12 18.73 18.11 11.35
C ASP A 12 17.75 18.43 10.20
N ASN A 13 17.41 17.45 9.38
CA ASN A 13 16.53 17.56 8.21
C ASN A 13 15.15 16.88 8.42
N MET A 14 14.64 16.92 9.66
CA MET A 14 13.36 16.30 10.04
C MET A 14 12.24 17.33 10.22
N ALA A 15 11.07 17.02 9.65
CA ALA A 15 9.80 17.64 9.98
C ALA A 15 9.00 16.74 10.93
N THR A 16 8.04 17.35 11.64
CA THR A 16 7.10 16.62 12.50
C THR A 16 5.73 16.58 11.84
N LEU A 17 5.15 15.38 11.77
CA LEU A 17 3.74 15.19 11.45
C LEU A 17 2.89 15.39 12.70
N ASP A 18 1.89 16.25 12.62
CA ASP A 18 0.95 16.48 13.72
C ASP A 18 0.13 15.21 14.00
N ASN A 19 -0.27 15.03 15.26
CA ASN A 19 -1.12 13.93 15.73
C ASN A 19 -0.49 12.52 15.66
N LEU A 20 0.84 12.42 15.60
CA LEU A 20 1.58 11.18 15.83
C LEU A 20 2.45 11.28 17.08
N GLU A 21 2.37 10.25 17.93
CA GLU A 21 3.21 10.14 19.12
C GLU A 21 4.59 9.55 18.79
N SER A 22 5.55 9.74 19.70
CA SER A 22 6.89 9.13 19.64
C SER A 22 7.69 9.53 18.39
N ASN A 23 8.70 8.74 18.02
CA ASN A 23 9.59 8.96 16.88
C ASN A 23 8.89 8.79 15.52
N ARG A 24 7.67 8.26 15.51
CA ARG A 24 6.90 7.97 14.27
C ARG A 24 6.46 9.23 13.54
N ARG A 25 6.39 10.35 14.27
CA ARG A 25 6.05 11.67 13.73
C ARG A 25 7.16 12.29 12.89
N PHE A 26 8.41 11.84 13.05
CA PHE A 26 9.52 12.42 12.32
C PHE A 26 9.58 11.87 10.91
N VAL A 27 9.66 12.79 9.94
CA VAL A 27 9.78 12.51 8.52
C VAL A 27 10.80 13.45 7.91
N ASP A 28 11.54 12.98 6.91
CA ASP A 28 12.52 13.80 6.21
C ASP A 28 11.83 14.92 5.41
N VAL A 29 12.36 16.14 5.49
CA VAL A 29 11.83 17.32 4.79
C VAL A 29 11.87 17.11 3.26
N ALA A 30 12.94 16.50 2.73
CA ALA A 30 13.10 16.26 1.29
C ALA A 30 12.36 14.99 0.83
N GLY A 31 11.87 14.17 1.76
CA GLY A 31 11.17 12.92 1.50
C GLY A 31 9.67 13.05 1.68
N ILE A 32 9.14 12.35 2.69
CA ILE A 32 7.71 12.23 2.96
C ILE A 32 7.04 13.60 3.17
N TYR A 33 7.75 14.58 3.74
CA TYR A 33 7.18 15.91 3.97
C TYR A 33 6.86 16.64 2.66
N GLN A 34 7.70 16.53 1.63
CA GLN A 34 7.48 17.15 0.32
C GLN A 34 6.68 16.29 -0.66
N GLY A 35 6.83 14.96 -0.62
CA GLY A 35 6.17 14.06 -1.57
C GLY A 35 4.66 14.15 -1.52
N ASP A 36 3.99 14.17 -2.66
CA ASP A 36 2.53 14.22 -2.80
C ASP A 36 1.89 12.82 -2.71
N CYS A 37 2.61 11.80 -3.19
CA CYS A 37 2.25 10.38 -3.12
C CYS A 37 3.32 9.57 -2.38
N ILE A 38 2.92 8.86 -1.32
CA ILE A 38 3.80 8.11 -0.44
C ILE A 38 3.45 6.63 -0.50
N PHE A 39 4.46 5.81 -0.76
CA PHE A 39 4.37 4.35 -0.69
C PHE A 39 4.81 3.86 0.69
N VAL A 40 3.91 3.16 1.40
CA VAL A 40 4.12 2.69 2.78
C VAL A 40 3.80 1.18 2.90
N PRO A 41 4.75 0.29 2.54
CA PRO A 41 4.53 -1.14 2.66
C PRO A 41 4.64 -1.57 4.13
N LEU A 42 3.71 -2.43 4.60
CA LEU A 42 3.73 -3.02 5.96
C LEU A 42 3.81 -1.96 7.09
N GLU A 43 3.10 -0.85 6.92
CA GLU A 43 3.14 0.31 7.83
C GLU A 43 2.08 0.24 8.94
N ASP A 44 2.29 0.99 10.03
CA ASP A 44 1.29 1.17 11.08
C ASP A 44 0.10 2.02 10.58
N GLY A 45 -1.11 1.61 10.95
CA GLY A 45 -2.36 2.32 10.64
C GLY A 45 -2.39 3.76 11.12
N ASP A 46 -1.79 4.08 12.28
CA ASP A 46 -1.77 5.45 12.81
C ASP A 46 -1.01 6.40 11.87
N ARG A 47 0.12 5.94 11.32
CA ARG A 47 0.95 6.74 10.41
C ARG A 47 0.26 6.92 9.07
N SER A 48 -0.38 5.88 8.56
CA SER A 48 -1.16 5.96 7.31
C SER A 48 -2.30 6.98 7.45
N GLU A 49 -3.03 6.97 8.56
CA GLU A 49 -4.07 7.95 8.86
C GLU A 49 -3.51 9.38 8.97
N ALA A 50 -2.37 9.57 9.63
CA ALA A 50 -1.74 10.88 9.76
C ALA A 50 -1.30 11.47 8.41
N LEU A 51 -0.69 10.65 7.54
CA LEU A 51 -0.31 11.05 6.18
C LEU A 51 -1.53 11.46 5.35
N LYS A 52 -2.63 10.72 5.47
CA LYS A 52 -3.90 11.04 4.83
C LYS A 52 -4.48 12.37 5.31
N LYS A 53 -4.45 12.62 6.63
CA LYS A 53 -4.98 13.86 7.24
C LYS A 53 -4.26 15.12 6.76
N ILE A 54 -2.97 15.02 6.42
CA ILE A 54 -2.19 16.13 5.87
C ILE A 54 -2.24 16.18 4.32
N GLY A 55 -3.16 15.43 3.69
CA GLY A 55 -3.44 15.52 2.25
C GLY A 55 -2.51 14.69 1.35
N LYS A 56 -1.68 13.81 1.90
CA LYS A 56 -0.85 12.90 1.10
C LYS A 56 -1.72 11.83 0.47
N LYS A 57 -1.36 11.42 -0.74
CA LYS A 57 -1.82 10.17 -1.33
C LYS A 57 -1.00 9.02 -0.76
N VAL A 58 -1.67 7.99 -0.26
CA VAL A 58 -1.01 6.85 0.39
C VAL A 58 -1.29 5.58 -0.38
N ILE A 59 -0.22 4.91 -0.81
CA ILE A 59 -0.27 3.58 -1.44
C ILE A 59 0.33 2.58 -0.45
N ALA A 60 -0.43 1.56 -0.09
CA ALA A 60 -0.02 0.54 0.86
C ALA A 60 0.09 -0.84 0.19
N VAL A 61 0.98 -1.68 0.73
CA VAL A 61 0.99 -3.13 0.52
C VAL A 61 0.76 -3.77 1.87
N ASP A 62 -0.35 -4.50 2.02
CA ASP A 62 -0.74 -5.15 3.26
C ASP A 62 -1.49 -6.45 2.97
N LEU A 63 -1.11 -7.54 3.62
CA LEU A 63 -1.79 -8.83 3.46
C LEU A 63 -3.17 -8.84 4.10
N ASN A 64 -3.42 -7.96 5.08
CA ASN A 64 -4.70 -7.88 5.77
C ASN A 64 -5.58 -6.80 5.11
N PRO A 65 -6.64 -7.17 4.36
CA PRO A 65 -7.50 -6.21 3.65
C PRO A 65 -8.31 -5.31 4.59
N ILE A 66 -8.44 -5.67 5.87
CA ILE A 66 -9.21 -4.93 6.88
C ILE A 66 -8.33 -4.30 7.96
N SER A 67 -7.01 -4.20 7.72
CA SER A 67 -6.15 -3.44 8.62
C SER A 67 -6.51 -1.95 8.58
N ARG A 68 -6.16 -1.22 9.63
CA ARG A 68 -6.33 0.24 9.65
C ARG A 68 -5.56 0.90 8.49
N THR A 69 -4.36 0.42 8.18
CA THR A 69 -3.56 0.87 7.02
C THR A 69 -4.31 0.65 5.71
N ALA A 70 -4.81 -0.56 5.48
CA ALA A 70 -5.54 -0.94 4.28
C ALA A 70 -6.79 -0.08 4.05
N ILE A 71 -7.54 0.21 5.12
CA ILE A 71 -8.78 0.99 5.04
C ILE A 71 -8.50 2.48 4.79
N TRP A 72 -7.44 3.04 5.39
CA TRP A 72 -7.13 4.47 5.27
C TRP A 72 -6.41 4.85 3.97
N ALA A 73 -5.65 3.93 3.36
CA ALA A 73 -4.87 4.21 2.15
C ALA A 73 -5.76 4.60 0.94
N ASP A 74 -5.23 5.41 0.03
CA ASP A 74 -5.88 5.70 -1.25
C ASP A 74 -5.87 4.47 -2.17
N ILE A 75 -4.83 3.64 -2.07
CA ILE A 75 -4.68 2.39 -2.82
C ILE A 75 -4.07 1.35 -1.89
N THR A 76 -4.71 0.20 -1.78
CA THR A 76 -4.20 -0.96 -1.03
C THR A 76 -3.98 -2.13 -1.96
N ILE A 77 -2.73 -2.57 -2.07
CA ILE A 77 -2.36 -3.80 -2.75
C ILE A 77 -2.41 -4.92 -1.71
N VAL A 78 -3.43 -5.78 -1.79
CA VAL A 78 -3.58 -6.92 -0.88
C VAL A 78 -2.75 -8.10 -1.37
N ASP A 79 -1.44 -8.03 -1.13
CA ASP A 79 -0.50 -9.07 -1.53
C ASP A 79 0.74 -9.07 -0.64
N ASN A 80 1.57 -10.12 -0.76
CA ASN A 80 2.85 -10.18 -0.09
C ASN A 80 3.84 -9.24 -0.79
N ILE A 81 4.55 -8.39 -0.04
CA ILE A 81 5.51 -7.43 -0.59
C ILE A 81 6.59 -8.06 -1.48
N VAL A 82 6.99 -9.31 -1.20
CA VAL A 82 7.98 -10.05 -2.00
C VAL A 82 7.47 -10.34 -3.42
N ARG A 83 6.15 -10.46 -3.61
CA ARG A 83 5.51 -10.61 -4.92
C ARG A 83 5.12 -9.27 -5.53
N ALA A 84 4.54 -8.40 -4.71
CA ALA A 84 4.03 -7.12 -5.16
C ALA A 84 5.12 -6.21 -5.75
N LEU A 85 6.26 -6.07 -5.06
CA LEU A 85 7.28 -5.10 -5.48
C LEU A 85 7.92 -5.45 -6.84
N PRO A 86 8.33 -6.70 -7.13
CA PRO A 86 8.79 -7.06 -8.47
C PRO A 86 7.74 -6.85 -9.55
N GLU A 87 6.47 -7.19 -9.28
CA GLU A 87 5.39 -7.01 -10.26
C GLU A 87 5.11 -5.52 -10.52
N MET A 88 5.12 -4.68 -9.47
CA MET A 88 5.00 -3.22 -9.62
C MET A 88 6.11 -2.65 -10.50
N ILE A 89 7.37 -3.11 -10.34
CA ILE A 89 8.49 -2.66 -11.19
C ILE A 89 8.23 -3.06 -12.65
N LYS A 90 7.82 -4.32 -12.88
CA LYS A 90 7.51 -4.82 -14.23
C LYS A 90 6.40 -4.01 -14.89
N ILE A 91 5.27 -3.83 -14.20
CA ILE A 91 4.13 -3.02 -14.68
C ILE A 91 4.56 -1.58 -14.94
N THR A 92 5.44 -1.01 -14.10
CA THR A 92 5.96 0.35 -14.31
C THR A 92 6.73 0.45 -15.62
N GLU A 93 7.59 -0.53 -15.96
CA GLU A 93 8.32 -0.50 -17.24
C GLU A 93 7.40 -0.63 -18.46
N GLU A 94 6.28 -1.33 -18.33
CA GLU A 94 5.25 -1.42 -19.35
C GLU A 94 4.50 -0.08 -19.50
N LEU A 95 4.05 0.50 -18.37
CA LEU A 95 3.26 1.73 -18.34
C LEU A 95 4.05 3.00 -18.67
N LYS A 96 5.39 2.98 -18.59
CA LYS A 96 6.23 4.11 -19.04
C LYS A 96 6.00 4.50 -20.51
N LYS A 97 5.50 3.57 -21.33
CA LYS A 97 5.23 3.78 -22.75
C LYS A 97 3.78 4.18 -23.04
N THR A 98 2.95 4.27 -22.00
CA THR A 98 1.53 4.59 -22.09
C THR A 98 1.33 6.09 -22.09
N GLU A 99 0.36 6.57 -22.88
CA GLU A 99 0.04 7.99 -22.94
C GLU A 99 -0.56 8.49 -21.62
N LYS A 100 -0.29 9.75 -21.30
CA LYS A 100 -0.66 10.33 -19.99
C LYS A 100 -2.17 10.25 -19.71
N ASP A 101 -2.99 10.49 -20.73
CA ASP A 101 -4.46 10.44 -20.61
C ASP A 101 -4.96 9.04 -20.26
N GLN A 102 -4.33 8.00 -20.83
CA GLN A 102 -4.65 6.61 -20.50
C GLN A 102 -4.24 6.25 -19.07
N LEU A 103 -3.13 6.81 -18.57
CA LEU A 103 -2.74 6.65 -17.16
C LEU A 103 -3.75 7.30 -16.21
N TYR A 104 -4.30 8.46 -16.57
CA TYR A 104 -5.38 9.11 -15.82
C TYR A 104 -6.66 8.27 -15.83
N GLU A 105 -7.05 7.71 -16.98
CA GLU A 105 -8.21 6.81 -17.07
C GLU A 105 -8.09 5.60 -16.14
N ILE A 106 -6.90 4.98 -16.08
CA ILE A 106 -6.64 3.86 -15.15
C ILE A 106 -6.80 4.31 -13.69
N MET A 107 -6.24 5.46 -13.35
CA MET A 107 -6.29 5.99 -11.98
C MET A 107 -7.71 6.38 -11.58
N ASP A 108 -8.45 7.07 -12.46
CA ASP A 108 -9.82 7.54 -12.21
C ASP A 108 -10.82 6.39 -12.15
N GLY A 109 -10.52 5.27 -12.82
CA GLY A 109 -11.30 4.04 -12.75
C GLY A 109 -11.11 3.21 -11.47
N PHE A 110 -10.12 3.54 -10.63
CA PHE A 110 -9.80 2.75 -9.44
C PHE A 110 -10.62 3.19 -8.21
N ASN A 111 -11.14 2.21 -7.47
CA ASN A 111 -11.84 2.44 -6.20
C ASN A 111 -11.33 1.47 -5.13
N ASN A 112 -10.63 2.00 -4.12
CA ASN A 112 -10.00 1.17 -3.08
C ASN A 112 -11.02 0.46 -2.18
N GLN A 113 -12.15 1.09 -1.88
CA GLN A 113 -13.21 0.47 -1.08
C GLN A 113 -13.77 -0.76 -1.81
N LYS A 114 -14.03 -0.62 -3.11
CA LYS A 114 -14.47 -1.74 -3.95
C LYS A 114 -13.39 -2.82 -4.04
N ASN A 115 -12.13 -2.44 -4.23
CA ASN A 115 -11.01 -3.38 -4.24
C ASN A 115 -10.95 -4.22 -2.94
N ILE A 116 -11.09 -3.60 -1.76
CA ILE A 116 -11.11 -4.32 -0.48
C ILE A 116 -12.31 -5.26 -0.38
N GLN A 117 -13.50 -4.82 -0.82
CA GLN A 117 -14.70 -5.66 -0.85
C GLN A 117 -14.51 -6.88 -1.76
N ASP A 118 -14.00 -6.67 -2.97
CA ASP A 118 -13.74 -7.73 -3.95
C ASP A 118 -12.70 -8.74 -3.42
N VAL A 119 -11.68 -8.28 -2.69
CA VAL A 119 -10.69 -9.15 -2.03
C VAL A 119 -11.32 -9.96 -0.89
N LEU A 120 -12.21 -9.37 -0.09
CA LEU A 120 -12.91 -10.09 0.97
C LEU A 120 -13.84 -11.17 0.41
N ASP A 121 -14.53 -10.88 -0.70
CA ASP A 121 -15.34 -11.86 -1.41
C ASP A 121 -14.47 -13.01 -1.95
N LEU A 122 -13.31 -12.71 -2.53
CA LEU A 122 -12.35 -13.72 -2.97
C LEU A 122 -11.89 -14.64 -1.81
N ILE A 123 -11.58 -14.07 -0.64
CA ILE A 123 -11.17 -14.84 0.55
C ILE A 123 -12.32 -15.73 1.02
N LYS A 124 -13.54 -15.20 1.05
CA LYS A 124 -14.74 -15.95 1.45
C LYS A 124 -14.98 -17.13 0.51
N ASP A 125 -14.97 -16.91 -0.80
CA ASP A 125 -15.18 -17.95 -1.81
C ASP A 125 -14.10 -19.03 -1.72
N TYR A 126 -12.84 -18.63 -1.50
CA TYR A 126 -11.74 -19.57 -1.26
C TYR A 126 -12.00 -20.45 -0.02
N ILE A 127 -12.42 -19.86 1.10
CA ILE A 127 -12.70 -20.60 2.33
C ILE A 127 -13.87 -21.59 2.11
N ASP A 128 -14.92 -21.17 1.41
CA ASP A 128 -16.06 -22.03 1.11
C ASP A 128 -15.64 -23.24 0.25
N ALA A 129 -14.82 -23.03 -0.77
CA ALA A 129 -14.25 -24.13 -1.57
C ALA A 129 -13.38 -25.07 -0.71
N GLN A 130 -12.49 -24.52 0.12
CA GLN A 130 -11.62 -25.32 0.99
C GLN A 130 -12.41 -26.17 2.00
N LYS A 131 -13.58 -25.72 2.46
CA LYS A 131 -14.43 -26.50 3.37
C LYS A 131 -14.96 -27.78 2.74
N GLU A 132 -15.23 -27.77 1.44
CA GLU A 132 -15.62 -28.98 0.70
C GLU A 132 -14.44 -29.93 0.51
N ASP A 133 -13.23 -29.39 0.33
CA ASP A 133 -12.03 -30.14 0.01
C ASP A 133 -11.25 -30.67 1.22
N ALA A 134 -11.40 -30.03 2.39
CA ALA A 134 -10.51 -30.19 3.55
C ALA A 134 -10.27 -31.64 4.00
N PHE A 135 -11.24 -32.53 3.78
CA PHE A 135 -11.17 -33.93 4.24
C PHE A 135 -11.15 -34.94 3.10
N LYS A 136 -11.16 -34.50 1.83
CA LYS A 136 -11.14 -35.41 0.66
C LYS A 136 -9.87 -36.28 0.63
N THR A 137 -8.75 -35.75 1.15
CA THR A 137 -7.45 -36.44 1.23
C THR A 137 -7.35 -37.49 2.34
N LEU A 138 -8.31 -37.54 3.28
CA LEU A 138 -8.36 -38.54 4.35
C LEU A 138 -9.23 -39.76 3.97
N GLN A 139 -9.86 -39.75 2.79
CA GLN A 139 -10.72 -40.84 2.29
C GLN A 139 -10.00 -41.81 1.35
N THR A 140 -8.69 -41.63 1.13
CA THR A 140 -7.77 -42.55 0.46
C THR A 140 -6.86 -43.24 1.46
#